data_AF-A0A941VL10-F1
#
_entry.id   AF-A0A941VL10-F1
#
_cell.length_a   1.000
_cell.length_b   1.000
_cell.length_c   1.000
_cell.angle_alpha   90.00
_cell.angle_beta   90.00
_cell.angle_gamma   90.00
#
_symmetry.space_group_name_H-M   'P 1'
#
loop_
_entity.id
_entity.type
_entity.pdbx_description
1 polymer ?
#
loop_
_entity_poly.entity_id
_entity_poly.type
_entity_poly.pdbx_seq_one_letter_code
_entity_poly.pdbx_strand_id
1 'polypeptide(L)' 'MNSTAATAPRFEVGVDIGGTFTDVVCRDCDSGAMRLVKIPTTRANPSA' A
#
# COMPACT_ATOMS: atom_id res chain seq x y z
N MET A 1 -16.70 29.17 10.15
CA MET A 1 -16.67 28.11 9.13
C MET A 1 -15.26 27.54 9.17
N ASN A 2 -15.05 26.46 9.92
CA ASN A 2 -13.71 25.89 10.10
C ASN A 2 -13.58 24.72 9.13
N SER A 3 -12.93 24.95 8.00
CA SER A 3 -12.59 23.89 7.06
C SER A 3 -11.39 23.12 7.60
N THR A 4 -11.65 21.95 8.18
CA THR A 4 -10.61 20.95 8.45
C THR A 4 -10.25 20.29 7.12
N ALA A 5 -9.44 20.95 6.30
CA ALA A 5 -8.93 20.32 5.08
C ALA A 5 -8.00 19.18 5.49
N ALA A 6 -8.46 17.93 5.33
CA ALA A 6 -7.60 16.78 5.52
C ALA A 6 -6.40 16.88 4.58
N THR A 7 -5.19 16.69 5.10
CA THR A 7 -3.98 16.63 4.27
C THR A 7 -4.14 15.52 3.23
N ALA A 8 -3.85 15.85 1.96
CA ALA A 8 -3.90 14.86 0.88
C ALA A 8 -2.99 13.65 1.21
N PRO A 9 -3.41 12.42 0.89
CA PRO A 9 -2.61 11.24 1.18
C PRO A 9 -1.28 11.29 0.41
N ARG A 10 -0.16 11.19 1.14
CA ARG A 10 1.19 11.20 0.56
C ARG A 10 1.54 9.91 -0.17
N PHE A 11 0.98 8.78 0.28
CA PHE A 11 1.20 7.48 -0.32
C PHE A 11 -0.12 6.76 -0.58
N GLU A 12 -0.21 6.09 -1.72
CA GLU A 12 -1.23 5.09 -2.01
C GLU A 12 -0.60 3.71 -2.02
N VAL A 13 -1.23 2.76 -1.34
CA VAL A 13 -0.72 1.40 -1.22
C VAL A 13 -1.76 0.41 -1.75
N GLY A 14 -1.36 -0.42 -2.71
CA GLY A 14 -2.11 -1.57 -3.19
C GLY A 14 -1.50 -2.86 -2.64
N VAL A 15 -2.34 -3.79 -2.21
CA VAL A 15 -1.92 -5.10 -1.69
C VAL A 15 -2.70 -6.18 -2.43
N ASP A 16 -1.98 -7.13 -3.03
CA ASP A 16 -2.55 -8.32 -3.68
C ASP A 16 -2.05 -9.57 -2.95
N ILE A 17 -2.96 -10.26 -2.26
CA ILE A 17 -2.64 -11.43 -1.44
C ILE A 17 -2.81 -12.69 -2.28
N GLY A 18 -1.70 -13.30 -2.68
CA GLY A 18 -1.68 -14.60 -3.35
C GLY A 18 -1.44 -15.77 -2.38
N GLY A 19 -1.38 -16.99 -2.91
CA GLY A 19 -1.11 -18.21 -2.13
C GLY A 19 0.36 -18.42 -1.74
N THR A 20 1.30 -18.02 -2.61
CA THR A 20 2.74 -18.15 -2.38
C THR A 20 3.35 -16.83 -1.92
N PHE A 21 2.94 -15.73 -2.56
CA PHE A 21 3.47 -14.40 -2.31
C PHE A 21 2.35 -13.37 -2.23
N THR A 22 2.61 -12.31 -1.48
CA THR A 22 1.83 -11.08 -1.43
C THR A 22 2.63 -9.99 -2.14
N ASP A 23 1.99 -9.32 -3.10
CA ASP A 23 2.56 -8.20 -3.82
C ASP A 23 2.10 -6.89 -3.16
N VAL A 24 3.04 -6.00 -2.85
CA VAL A 24 2.76 -4.68 -2.27
C VAL A 24 3.32 -3.61 -3.19
N VAL A 25 2.42 -2.74 -3.64
CA VAL A 25 2.75 -1.61 -4.50
C VAL A 25 2.51 -0.32 -3.71
N CYS A 26 3.49 0.58 -3.72
CA CYS A 26 3.37 1.91 -3.12
C CYS A 26 3.61 2.98 -4.18
N ARG A 27 2.70 3.96 -4.26
CA ARG A 27 2.83 5.15 -5.09
C ARG A 27 3.01 6.37 -4.20
N ASP A 28 4.07 7.13 -4.41
CA ASP A 28 4.23 8.46 -3.84
C ASP A 28 3.36 9.45 -4.64
N CYS A 29 2.41 10.10 -3.99
CA CYS A 29 1.42 10.96 -4.65
C CYS A 29 2.02 12.28 -5.15
N ASP A 30 3.12 12.74 -4.55
CA ASP A 30 3.75 14.02 -4.90
C ASP A 30 4.65 13.88 -6.14
N SER A 31 5.42 12.79 -6.20
CA SER A 31 6.39 12.53 -7.27
C SER A 31 5.91 11.54 -8.33
N GLY A 32 4.87 10.76 -8.03
CA GLY A 32 4.43 9.63 -8.87
C GLY A 32 5.35 8.41 -8.81
N ALA A 33 6.39 8.42 -7.95
CA ALA A 33 7.34 7.31 -7.86
C ALA A 33 6.66 6.03 -7.37
N MET A 34 6.98 4.91 -8.00
CA MET A 34 6.44 3.59 -7.69
C MET A 34 7.49 2.72 -6.99
N ARG A 35 7.08 1.99 -5.96
CA ARG A 35 7.86 0.94 -5.31
C ARG A 35 7.06 -0.35 -5.27
N LEU A 36 7.74 -1.47 -5.51
CA LEU A 36 7.14 -2.80 -5.51
C LEU A 36 7.98 -3.74 -4.65
N VAL A 37 7.33 -4.55 -3.82
CA VAL A 37 7.94 -5.67 -3.11
C VAL A 37 7.04 -6.89 -3.19
N LYS A 38 7.68 -8.06 -3.22
CA LYS A 38 7.03 -9.36 -3.17
C LYS A 38 7.52 -10.08 -1.92
N ILE A 39 6.60 -10.44 -1.03
CA ILE A 39 6.90 -11.12 0.23
C ILE A 39 6.19 -12.49 0.28
N PRO A 40 6.77 -13.54 0.87
CA PRO A 40 6.06 -14.80 1.04
C PRO A 40 4.75 -14.60 1.82
N THR A 41 3.65 -15.20 1.38
CA THR A 41 2.36 -15.08 2.08
C THR A 41 2.34 -15.93 3.35
N THR A 42 1.99 -15.32 4.47
CA THR A 42 1.58 -16.05 5.68
C THR A 42 0.15 -16.57 5.50
N ARG A 43 -0.01 -17.72 4.82
CA ARG A 43 -1.34 -18.23 4.40
C ARG A 43 -2.37 -18.35 5.52
N ALA A 44 -1.94 -18.74 6.72
CA ALA A 44 -2.85 -18.90 7.87
C ALA A 44 -3.32 -17.56 8.46
N ASN A 45 -2.58 -16.48 8.21
CA ASN A 45 -2.89 -15.14 8.68
C ASN A 45 -2.21 -14.11 7.74
N PRO A 46 -2.87 -13.71 6.64
CA PRO A 46 -2.26 -12.82 5.64
C PRO A 46 -1.91 -11.42 6.15
N SER A 47 -2.47 -11.02 7.29
CA SER A 47 -2.18 -9.75 7.97
C SER A 47 -1.14 -9.84 9.08
N ALA A 48 -0.53 -11.02 9.27
CA ALA A 48 0.47 -11.27 10.31
C ALA A 48 1.71 -10.39 10.15
#